data_AF-A0A917MT23-F1
#
_entry.id   AF-A0A917MT23-F1
#
_cell.length_a   1.000
_cell.length_b   1.000
_cell.length_c   1.000
_cell.angle_alpha   90.00
_cell.angle_beta   90.00
_cell.angle_gamma   90.00
#
_symmetry.space_group_name_H-M   'P 1'
#
loop_
_entity.id
_entity.type
_entity.pdbx_description
1 polymer ?
#
loop_
_entity_poly.entity_id
_entity_poly.type
_entity_poly.pdbx_seq_one_letter_code
_entity_poly.pdbx_strand_id
1 'polypeptide(L)'
;MQSTGSQKSKSQTTTMAITGAALGGIILLALFIVAIISARSEESVLGWIVAGIILAWLGVAVYLASLVNRQAKSSQQRFEELARSRRAEEDSMLDDKLAHSFQIIQVQTKVIEEQRATPGDDAEGMIDRAIDTIKTTAANGMGMVKEAKN
;
A
#
# COMPACT_ATOMS: atom_id res chain seq x y z
N MET A 1 6.09 -9.44 23.11
CA MET A 1 7.26 -9.72 22.24
C MET A 1 6.79 -10.61 21.09
N GLN A 2 6.49 -10.05 19.91
CA GLN A 2 6.26 -10.83 18.68
C GLN A 2 6.84 -10.06 17.48
N SER A 3 7.87 -10.69 16.90
CA SER A 3 8.54 -10.53 15.61
C SER A 3 8.15 -9.34 14.71
N THR A 4 8.91 -8.25 14.80
CA THR A 4 9.12 -7.30 13.71
C THR A 4 10.31 -7.77 12.86
N GLY A 5 10.09 -8.81 12.07
CA GLY A 5 11.13 -9.37 11.21
C GLY A 5 10.63 -9.67 9.81
N SER A 6 11.23 -9.02 8.81
CA SER A 6 11.24 -9.43 7.40
C SER A 6 10.08 -8.94 6.49
N GLN A 7 9.92 -7.62 6.35
CA GLN A 7 9.30 -7.02 5.16
C GLN A 7 10.29 -6.33 4.21
N LYS A 8 11.57 -6.21 4.58
CA LYS A 8 12.58 -5.46 3.81
C LYS A 8 13.30 -6.26 2.69
N SER A 9 13.05 -7.57 2.55
CA SER A 9 13.79 -8.44 1.61
C SER A 9 13.05 -8.77 0.30
N LYS A 10 11.76 -8.46 0.18
CA LYS A 10 10.92 -8.87 -0.98
C LYS A 10 11.01 -7.90 -2.16
N SER A 11 11.23 -6.62 -1.91
CA SER A 11 11.38 -5.59 -2.96
C SER A 11 12.72 -5.73 -3.69
N GLN A 12 13.81 -5.94 -2.94
CA GLN A 12 15.16 -6.00 -3.49
C GLN A 12 15.40 -7.26 -4.36
N THR A 13 14.78 -8.39 -4.01
CA THR A 13 14.82 -9.63 -4.80
C THR A 13 14.04 -9.51 -6.11
N THR A 14 12.91 -8.80 -6.11
CA THR A 14 12.10 -8.60 -7.32
C THR A 14 12.79 -7.67 -8.33
N THR A 15 13.39 -6.58 -7.85
CA THR A 15 14.15 -5.65 -8.71
C THR A 15 15.42 -6.29 -9.27
N MET A 16 16.15 -7.10 -8.48
CA MET A 16 17.33 -7.85 -8.97
C MET A 16 16.96 -8.95 -9.96
N ALA A 17 15.80 -9.61 -9.80
CA ALA A 17 15.35 -10.62 -10.75
C ALA A 17 14.98 -10.00 -12.11
N ILE A 18 14.35 -8.82 -12.12
CA ILE A 18 13.99 -8.10 -13.34
C ILE A 18 15.24 -7.57 -14.06
N THR A 19 16.22 -7.01 -13.33
CA THR A 19 17.48 -6.55 -13.94
C THR A 19 18.34 -7.70 -14.43
N GLY A 20 18.38 -8.83 -13.71
CA GLY A 20 19.04 -10.06 -14.15
C GLY A 20 18.43 -10.65 -15.42
N ALA A 21 17.09 -10.67 -15.52
CA ALA A 21 16.38 -11.12 -16.71
C ALA A 21 16.61 -10.18 -17.91
N ALA A 22 16.64 -8.86 -17.68
CA ALA A 22 16.91 -7.88 -18.73
C ALA A 22 18.35 -8.00 -19.28
N LEU A 23 19.34 -8.16 -18.38
CA LEU A 23 20.74 -8.39 -18.75
C LEU A 23 20.91 -9.70 -19.54
N GLY A 24 20.28 -10.79 -19.08
CA GLY A 24 20.28 -12.06 -19.80
C GLY A 24 19.64 -11.97 -21.19
N GLY A 25 18.53 -11.23 -21.31
CA GLY A 25 17.87 -10.98 -22.60
C GLY A 25 18.76 -10.23 -23.60
N ILE A 26 19.50 -9.21 -23.15
CA ILE A 26 20.43 -8.46 -24.00
C ILE A 26 21.59 -9.35 -24.48
N ILE A 27 22.14 -10.19 -23.59
CA ILE A 27 23.22 -11.12 -23.94
C ILE A 27 22.74 -12.16 -24.97
N LEU A 28 21.55 -12.73 -24.78
CA LEU A 28 20.95 -13.67 -25.74
C LEU A 28 20.71 -13.00 -27.10
N LEU A 29 20.23 -11.75 -27.11
CA LEU A 29 20.04 -11.00 -28.35
C LEU A 29 21.37 -10.75 -29.08
N ALA A 30 22.44 -10.39 -28.36
CA ALA A 30 23.75 -10.21 -28.95
C ALA A 30 24.31 -11.51 -29.54
N LEU A 31 24.20 -12.63 -28.82
CA LEU A 31 24.60 -13.95 -29.31
C LEU A 31 23.80 -14.38 -30.54
N PHE A 32 22.50 -14.05 -30.60
CA PHE A 32 21.65 -14.31 -31.76
C PHE A 32 22.14 -13.56 -33.01
N ILE A 33 22.46 -12.27 -32.86
CA ILE A 33 22.96 -11.44 -33.96
C ILE A 33 24.31 -11.98 -34.47
N VAL A 34 25.22 -12.35 -33.56
CA VAL A 34 26.50 -12.96 -33.92
C VAL A 34 26.28 -14.29 -34.67
N ALA A 35 25.37 -15.13 -34.20
CA ALA A 35 25.05 -16.40 -34.86
C ALA A 35 24.54 -16.22 -36.31
N ILE A 36 23.70 -15.21 -36.56
CA ILE A 36 23.21 -14.90 -37.92
C ILE A 36 24.36 -14.45 -38.83
N ILE A 37 25.28 -13.62 -38.32
CA ILE A 37 26.42 -13.13 -39.10
C ILE A 37 27.36 -14.28 -39.46
N SER A 38 27.68 -15.16 -38.50
CA SER A 38 28.48 -16.37 -38.73
C SER A 38 27.81 -17.36 -39.68
N ALA A 39 26.47 -17.49 -39.60
CA ALA A 39 25.71 -18.34 -40.52
C ALA A 39 25.80 -17.84 -41.97
N ARG A 40 25.83 -16.51 -42.16
CA ARG A 40 25.91 -15.87 -43.48
C ARG A 40 27.31 -15.94 -44.10
N SER A 41 28.37 -15.94 -43.28
CA SER A 41 29.74 -15.87 -43.79
C SER A 41 30.30 -17.19 -44.30
N GLU A 42 29.80 -18.34 -43.85
CA GLU A 42 30.41 -19.66 -44.14
C GLU A 42 29.49 -20.70 -44.80
N GLU A 43 28.24 -20.38 -45.18
CA GLU A 43 27.22 -21.40 -45.57
C GLU A 43 27.14 -22.53 -44.51
N SER A 44 27.38 -22.18 -43.24
CA SER A 44 27.59 -23.13 -42.16
C SER A 44 26.26 -23.51 -41.52
N VAL A 45 25.88 -24.78 -41.68
CA VAL A 45 24.69 -25.39 -41.07
C VAL A 45 24.67 -25.20 -39.55
N LEU A 46 25.85 -25.13 -38.91
CA LEU A 46 25.97 -24.90 -37.46
C LEU A 46 25.40 -23.55 -37.02
N GLY A 47 25.63 -22.49 -37.81
CA GLY A 47 25.14 -21.15 -37.49
C GLY A 47 23.61 -21.07 -37.48
N TRP A 48 22.96 -21.75 -38.44
CA TRP A 48 21.51 -21.85 -38.50
C TRP A 48 20.90 -22.67 -37.35
N ILE A 49 21.58 -23.75 -36.92
CA ILE A 49 21.16 -24.53 -35.75
C ILE A 49 21.21 -23.66 -34.48
N VAL A 50 22.31 -22.94 -34.27
CA VAL A 50 22.48 -22.07 -33.10
C VAL A 50 21.47 -20.92 -33.12
N ALA A 51 21.25 -20.29 -34.27
CA ALA A 51 20.23 -19.25 -34.42
C ALA A 51 18.83 -19.77 -34.08
N GLY A 52 18.46 -20.98 -34.53
CA GLY A 52 17.18 -21.61 -34.20
C GLY A 52 17.00 -21.83 -32.69
N ILE A 53 18.04 -22.31 -32.00
CA ILE A 53 18.01 -22.54 -30.55
C ILE A 53 17.81 -21.22 -29.79
N ILE A 54 18.52 -20.16 -30.17
CA ILE A 54 18.39 -18.87 -29.49
C ILE A 54 17.02 -18.24 -29.74
N LEU A 55 16.48 -18.36 -30.97
CA LEU A 55 15.15 -17.89 -31.30
C LEU A 55 14.08 -18.60 -30.47
N ALA A 56 14.21 -19.92 -30.26
CA ALA A 56 13.33 -20.68 -29.39
C ALA A 56 13.36 -20.15 -27.95
N TRP A 57 14.55 -19.90 -27.39
CA TRP A 57 14.69 -19.33 -26.05
C TRP A 57 14.15 -17.91 -25.92
N LEU A 58 14.31 -17.09 -26.95
CA LEU A 58 13.76 -15.73 -26.99
C LEU A 58 12.23 -15.76 -26.97
N GLY A 59 11.61 -16.70 -27.71
CA GLY A 59 10.17 -16.94 -27.65
C GLY A 59 9.67 -17.29 -26.24
N VAL A 60 10.39 -18.16 -25.51
CA VAL A 60 10.06 -18.52 -24.12
C VAL A 60 10.16 -17.29 -23.20
N ALA A 61 11.20 -16.49 -23.33
CA ALA A 61 11.37 -15.28 -22.53
C ALA A 61 10.25 -14.27 -22.76
N VAL A 62 9.88 -14.03 -24.03
CA VAL A 62 8.76 -13.15 -24.39
C VAL A 62 7.43 -13.69 -23.87
N TYR A 63 7.22 -15.01 -23.94
CA TYR A 63 6.02 -15.67 -23.41
C TYR A 63 5.88 -15.48 -21.89
N LEU A 64 6.95 -15.74 -21.13
CA LEU A 64 6.95 -15.55 -19.68
C LEU A 64 6.78 -14.08 -19.29
N ALA A 65 7.48 -13.16 -19.96
CA ALA A 65 7.32 -11.72 -19.73
C ALA A 65 5.89 -11.25 -20.04
N SER A 66 5.27 -11.78 -21.10
CA SER A 66 3.88 -11.49 -21.44
C SER A 66 2.90 -11.99 -20.38
N LEU A 67 3.16 -13.17 -19.80
CA LEU A 67 2.33 -13.73 -18.72
C LEU A 67 2.43 -12.88 -17.44
N VAL A 68 3.63 -12.46 -17.05
CA VAL A 68 3.84 -11.59 -15.88
C VAL A 68 3.23 -10.21 -16.14
N ASN A 69 3.43 -9.61 -17.31
CA ASN A 69 2.86 -8.30 -17.65
C ASN A 69 1.33 -8.29 -17.64
N ARG A 70 0.69 -9.39 -18.06
CA ARG A 70 -0.77 -9.55 -17.96
C ARG A 70 -1.23 -9.62 -16.50
N GLN A 71 -0.51 -10.37 -15.66
CA GLN A 71 -0.84 -10.50 -14.24
C GLN A 71 -0.55 -9.22 -13.44
N ALA A 72 0.55 -8.53 -13.72
CA ALA A 72 0.97 -7.30 -13.06
C ALA A 72 -0.03 -6.15 -13.25
N LYS A 73 -0.61 -6.01 -14.44
CA LYS A 73 -1.67 -5.01 -14.68
C LYS A 73 -2.93 -5.29 -13.85
N SER A 74 -3.33 -6.56 -13.75
CA SER A 74 -4.50 -6.95 -12.94
C SER A 74 -4.25 -6.84 -11.43
N SER A 75 -3.00 -7.03 -10.98
CA SER A 75 -2.67 -6.91 -9.57
C SER A 75 -2.64 -5.45 -9.12
N GLN A 76 -2.16 -4.52 -9.96
CA GLN A 76 -2.19 -3.08 -9.65
C GLN A 76 -3.61 -2.59 -9.36
N GLN A 77 -4.59 -2.99 -10.15
CA GLN A 77 -6.00 -2.63 -9.94
C GLN A 77 -6.53 -3.15 -8.60
N ARG A 78 -6.18 -4.39 -8.23
CA ARG A 78 -6.56 -4.98 -6.93
C ARG A 78 -5.91 -4.27 -5.75
N PHE A 79 -4.64 -3.86 -5.90
CA PHE A 79 -3.97 -3.08 -4.85
C PHE A 79 -4.59 -1.69 -4.68
N GLU A 80 -4.97 -1.02 -5.76
CA GLU A 80 -5.68 0.25 -5.69
C GLU A 80 -7.05 0.11 -5.02
N GLU A 81 -7.80 -0.94 -5.36
CA GLU A 81 -9.11 -1.23 -4.75
C GLU A 81 -8.97 -1.49 -3.25
N LEU A 82 -8.01 -2.33 -2.84
CA LEU A 82 -7.71 -2.59 -1.43
C LEU A 82 -7.20 -1.35 -0.69
N ALA A 83 -6.44 -0.49 -1.36
CA ALA A 83 -5.97 0.78 -0.77
C ALA A 83 -7.14 1.75 -0.58
N ARG A 84 -8.08 1.83 -1.53
CA ARG A 84 -9.31 2.61 -1.40
C ARG A 84 -10.21 2.07 -0.31
N SER A 85 -10.40 0.74 -0.23
CA SER A 85 -11.24 0.13 0.80
C SER A 85 -10.67 0.35 2.19
N ARG A 86 -9.34 0.23 2.37
CA ARG A 86 -8.68 0.55 3.64
C ARG A 86 -8.87 2.01 4.05
N ARG A 87 -8.70 2.96 3.14
CA ARG A 87 -8.93 4.38 3.43
C ARG A 87 -10.38 4.64 3.82
N ALA A 88 -11.34 4.04 3.11
CA ALA A 88 -12.76 4.19 3.45
C ALA A 88 -13.07 3.59 4.83
N GLU A 89 -12.46 2.45 5.18
CA GLU A 89 -12.59 1.85 6.51
C GLU A 89 -11.97 2.75 7.59
N GLU A 90 -10.77 3.28 7.37
CA GLU A 90 -10.09 4.22 8.27
C GLU A 90 -10.90 5.51 8.49
N ASP A 91 -11.46 6.08 7.42
CA ASP A 91 -12.35 7.25 7.48
C ASP A 91 -13.62 6.93 8.28
N SER A 92 -14.26 5.78 8.04
CA SER A 92 -15.46 5.37 8.80
C SER A 92 -15.17 5.17 10.29
N MET A 93 -14.00 4.60 10.62
CA MET A 93 -13.56 4.45 12.01
C MET A 93 -13.26 5.79 12.67
N LEU A 94 -12.73 6.76 11.93
CA LEU A 94 -12.53 8.11 12.43
C LEU A 94 -13.87 8.77 12.73
N ASP A 95 -14.83 8.68 11.80
CA ASP A 95 -16.17 9.23 11.95
C ASP A 95 -16.89 8.66 13.17
N ASP A 96 -16.84 7.34 13.41
CA ASP A 96 -17.44 6.70 14.58
C ASP A 96 -16.83 7.21 15.91
N LYS A 97 -15.50 7.39 15.95
CA LYS A 97 -14.83 7.91 17.16
C LYS A 97 -15.12 9.40 17.37
N LEU A 98 -15.22 10.18 16.30
CA LEU A 98 -15.62 11.58 16.37
C LEU A 98 -17.08 11.71 16.84
N ALA A 99 -17.99 10.89 16.31
CA ALA A 99 -19.37 10.83 16.77
C ALA A 99 -19.45 10.52 18.28
N HIS A 100 -18.67 9.55 18.76
CA HIS A 100 -18.63 9.21 20.19
C HIS A 100 -18.09 10.37 21.06
N SER A 101 -17.04 11.05 20.62
CA SER A 101 -16.50 12.20 21.34
C SER A 101 -17.47 13.38 21.37
N PHE A 102 -18.21 13.65 20.28
CA PHE A 102 -19.29 14.64 20.28
C PHE A 102 -20.47 14.26 21.19
N GLN A 103 -20.82 12.97 21.26
CA GLN A 103 -21.84 12.50 22.19
C GLN A 103 -21.46 12.75 23.66
N ILE A 104 -20.18 12.52 24.02
CA ILE A 104 -19.68 12.83 25.37
C ILE A 104 -19.84 14.32 25.66
N ILE A 105 -19.43 15.21 24.74
CA ILE A 105 -19.58 16.65 24.91
C ILE A 105 -21.05 17.02 25.12
N GLN A 106 -21.96 16.45 24.32
CA GLN A 106 -23.39 16.70 24.45
C GLN A 106 -23.95 16.29 25.82
N VAL A 107 -23.55 15.13 26.34
CA VAL A 107 -23.96 14.68 27.67
C VAL A 107 -23.43 15.62 28.75
N GLN A 108 -22.17 16.04 28.67
CA GLN A 108 -21.59 16.95 29.65
C GLN A 108 -22.20 18.36 29.58
N THR A 109 -22.55 18.85 28.39
CA THR A 109 -23.29 20.11 28.24
C THR A 109 -24.66 20.03 28.92
N LYS A 110 -25.38 18.92 28.78
CA LYS A 110 -26.67 18.71 29.48
C LYS A 110 -26.49 18.68 31.00
N VAL A 111 -25.45 18.03 31.51
CA VAL A 111 -25.14 18.03 32.95
C VAL A 111 -24.92 19.46 33.46
N ILE A 112 -24.18 20.29 32.71
CA ILE A 112 -23.98 21.71 33.06
C ILE A 112 -25.32 22.47 33.08
N GLU A 113 -26.16 22.28 32.07
CA GLU A 113 -27.48 22.91 32.01
C GLU A 113 -28.36 22.50 33.20
N GLU A 114 -28.39 21.21 33.54
CA GLU A 114 -29.14 20.65 34.68
C GLU A 114 -28.66 21.24 36.01
N GLN A 115 -27.35 21.25 36.26
CA GLN A 115 -26.80 21.79 37.52
C GLN A 115 -26.99 23.31 37.64
N ARG A 116 -27.05 24.03 36.52
CA ARG A 116 -27.38 25.47 36.52
C ARG A 116 -28.88 25.72 36.73
N ALA A 117 -29.75 24.84 36.26
CA ALA A 117 -31.19 24.99 36.38
C ALA A 117 -31.72 24.53 37.75
N THR A 118 -31.15 23.47 38.33
CA THR A 118 -31.51 22.93 39.64
C THR A 118 -30.24 22.63 40.43
N PRO A 119 -29.67 23.64 41.12
CA PRO A 119 -28.41 23.48 41.84
C PRO A 119 -28.55 22.52 43.03
N GLY A 120 -27.72 21.49 43.07
CA GLY A 120 -27.51 20.65 44.25
C GLY A 120 -26.32 21.13 45.10
N ASP A 121 -26.03 20.40 46.20
CA ASP A 121 -24.97 20.75 47.15
C ASP A 121 -23.54 20.81 46.54
N ASP A 122 -23.29 20.10 45.43
CA ASP A 122 -22.00 20.07 44.70
C ASP A 122 -22.15 20.56 43.23
N ALA A 123 -23.10 21.47 42.95
CA ALA A 123 -23.38 21.91 41.58
C ALA A 123 -22.14 22.48 40.86
N GLU A 124 -21.39 23.37 41.51
CA GLU A 124 -20.17 23.98 40.96
C GLU A 124 -19.07 22.94 40.69
N GLY A 125 -18.84 22.02 41.64
CA GLY A 125 -17.85 20.95 41.47
C GLY A 125 -18.22 19.96 40.37
N MET A 126 -19.51 19.73 40.12
CA MET A 126 -19.98 18.94 38.98
C MET A 126 -19.83 19.68 37.65
N ILE A 127 -20.11 20.99 37.62
CA ILE A 127 -19.93 21.84 36.44
C ILE A 127 -18.44 21.90 36.04
N ASP A 128 -17.54 22.10 36.99
CA ASP A 128 -16.10 22.15 36.72
C ASP A 128 -15.57 20.84 36.14
N ARG A 129 -16.01 19.70 36.67
CA ARG A 129 -15.65 18.37 36.13
C ARG A 129 -16.21 18.13 34.74
N ALA A 130 -17.44 18.57 34.47
CA ALA A 130 -18.04 18.47 33.15
C ALA A 130 -17.28 19.34 32.13
N ILE A 131 -16.89 20.56 32.50
CA ILE A 131 -16.08 21.45 31.67
C ILE A 131 -14.71 20.84 31.38
N ASP A 132 -14.04 20.26 32.38
CA ASP A 132 -12.75 19.61 32.19
C ASP A 132 -12.86 18.42 31.22
N THR A 133 -13.88 17.59 31.40
CA THR A 133 -14.18 16.46 30.49
C THR A 133 -14.38 16.95 29.06
N ILE A 134 -15.16 18.02 28.84
CA ILE A 134 -15.36 18.62 27.52
C ILE A 134 -14.03 19.08 26.91
N LYS A 135 -13.17 19.74 27.69
CA LYS A 135 -11.86 20.22 27.21
C LYS A 135 -10.96 19.07 26.79
N THR A 136 -10.84 18.03 27.60
CA THR A 136 -10.03 16.85 27.27
C THR A 136 -10.57 16.12 26.04
N THR A 137 -11.89 15.91 25.97
CA THR A 137 -12.53 15.25 24.82
C THR A 137 -12.35 16.05 23.54
N ALA A 138 -12.53 17.37 23.58
CA ALA A 138 -12.31 18.24 22.42
C ALA A 138 -10.85 18.26 21.95
N ALA A 139 -9.89 18.28 22.88
CA ALA A 139 -8.47 18.21 22.57
C ALA A 139 -8.11 16.89 21.88
N ASN A 140 -8.63 15.76 22.39
CA ASN A 140 -8.43 14.44 21.80
C ASN A 140 -9.06 14.34 20.41
N GLY A 141 -10.31 14.78 20.24
CA GLY A 141 -10.99 14.78 18.94
C GLY A 141 -10.26 15.64 17.90
N MET A 142 -9.78 16.82 18.29
CA MET A 142 -8.93 17.66 17.42
C MET A 142 -7.59 17.00 17.08
N GLY A 143 -7.01 16.23 18.01
CA GLY A 143 -5.82 15.42 17.77
C GLY A 143 -6.05 14.38 16.67
N MET A 144 -7.18 13.66 16.73
CA MET A 144 -7.55 12.64 15.76
C MET A 144 -7.75 13.20 14.35
N VAL A 145 -8.38 14.38 14.23
CA VAL A 145 -8.53 15.07 12.93
C VAL A 145 -7.17 15.51 12.35
N LYS A 146 -6.22 15.91 13.19
CA LYS A 146 -4.86 16.26 12.74
C LYS A 146 -4.09 15.02 12.31
N GLU A 147 -4.21 13.91 13.04
CA GLU A 147 -3.58 12.64 12.71
C GLU A 147 -4.08 12.11 11.37
N ALA A 148 -5.39 12.20 11.09
CA ALA A 148 -5.98 11.79 9.82
C ALA A 148 -5.55 12.65 8.61
N LYS A 149 -5.03 13.87 8.85
CA LYS A 149 -4.54 14.77 7.79
C LYS A 149 -3.06 14.60 7.48
N ASN A 150 -2.30 13.94 8.36
CA ASN A 150 -0.85 13.74 8.23
C ASN A 150 -0.54 12.40 7.56
#